data_AF-A0A843G0A5-F1
#
_entry.id   AF-A0A843G0A5-F1
#
_cell.length_a   1.000
_cell.length_b   1.000
_cell.length_c   1.000
_cell.angle_alpha   90.00
_cell.angle_beta   90.00
_cell.angle_gamma   90.00
#
_symmetry.space_group_name_H-M   'P 1'
#
loop_
_entity.id
_entity.type
_entity.pdbx_description
1 polymer ?
#
loop_
_entity_poly.entity_id
_entity_poly.type
_entity_poly.pdbx_seq_one_letter_code
_entity_poly.pdbx_strand_id
1 'polypeptide(L)' 'ADAVPGIYGTEAVVDCLGLIDEYVTPHADVPKHAETTKMYIEKITAGGDTPVTLNQSSVYVIDGEEKKILP' A
#
# COMPACT_ATOMS: atom_id res chain seq x y z
N ALA A 1 28.64 -15.46 -6.79
CA ALA A 1 27.20 -15.31 -6.52
C ALA A 1 26.61 -14.71 -7.77
N ASP A 2 25.93 -15.54 -8.56
CA ASP A 2 25.40 -15.13 -9.86
C ASP A 2 24.24 -14.14 -9.65
N ALA A 3 24.37 -12.95 -10.23
CA ALA A 3 23.31 -11.97 -10.28
C ALA A 3 22.26 -12.45 -11.29
N VAL A 4 21.04 -12.71 -10.82
CA VAL A 4 19.91 -12.96 -11.72
C VAL A 4 19.56 -11.62 -12.39
N PRO A 5 19.64 -11.50 -13.72
CA PRO A 5 19.26 -10.28 -14.41
C PRO A 5 17.73 -10.16 -14.39
N GLY A 6 17.21 -9.38 -13.46
CA GLY A 6 15.81 -8.94 -13.50
C GLY A 6 15.63 -8.00 -14.68
N ILE A 7 14.70 -8.33 -15.58
CA ILE A 7 14.27 -7.42 -16.63
C ILE A 7 13.45 -6.31 -15.97
N TYR A 8 14.08 -5.15 -15.74
CA TYR A 8 13.37 -3.93 -15.37
C TYR A 8 12.50 -3.52 -16.57
N GLY A 9 11.17 -3.64 -16.44
CA GLY A 9 10.22 -3.24 -17.48
C GLY A 9 9.08 -4.21 -17.75
N THR A 10 9.05 -5.40 -17.15
CA THR A 10 7.84 -6.21 -17.14
C THR A 10 6.88 -5.62 -16.12
N GLU A 11 5.64 -5.32 -16.51
CA GLU A 11 4.56 -5.05 -15.57
C GLU A 11 4.54 -6.21 -14.56
N ALA A 12 4.98 -5.93 -13.34
CA ALA A 12 4.75 -6.86 -12.26
C ALA A 12 3.24 -7.02 -12.19
N VAL A 13 2.76 -8.26 -12.23
CA VAL A 13 1.39 -8.56 -11.87
C VAL A 13 1.18 -7.94 -10.49
N VAL A 14 0.47 -6.82 -10.47
CA VAL A 14 0.14 -6.07 -9.24
C VAL A 14 -1.04 -6.71 -8.52
N ASP A 15 -1.38 -7.97 -8.87
CA ASP A 15 -2.42 -8.71 -8.20
C ASP A 15 -1.98 -8.97 -6.76
N CYS A 16 -2.65 -8.28 -5.86
CA CYS A 16 -2.62 -8.54 -4.44
C CYS A 16 -3.41 -9.83 -4.14
N LEU A 17 -3.36 -10.27 -2.88
CA LEU A 17 -4.11 -11.45 -2.43
C LEU A 17 -5.64 -11.32 -2.56
N GLY A 18 -6.18 -10.12 -2.81
CA GLY A 18 -7.61 -9.88 -2.97
C GLY A 18 -8.44 -10.15 -1.70
N LEU A 19 -7.82 -10.02 -0.52
CA LEU A 19 -8.49 -10.26 0.77
C LEU A 19 -9.36 -9.07 1.22
N ILE A 20 -9.03 -7.88 0.71
CA ILE A 20 -9.70 -6.62 1.02
C ILE A 20 -9.80 -5.82 -0.28
N ASP A 21 -10.84 -5.00 -0.39
CA ASP A 21 -11.07 -4.13 -1.56
C ASP A 21 -10.26 -2.83 -1.45
N GLU A 22 -9.85 -2.45 -0.23
CA GLU A 22 -9.13 -1.21 0.02
C GLU A 22 -7.64 -1.30 -0.30
N TYR A 23 -7.11 -0.24 -0.90
CA TYR A 23 -5.67 -0.02 -0.97
C TYR A 23 -5.12 0.43 0.38
N VAL A 24 -4.07 -0.23 0.87
CA VAL A 24 -3.41 0.13 2.12
C VAL A 24 -2.08 0.83 1.83
N THR A 25 -1.92 2.04 2.35
CA THR A 25 -0.67 2.81 2.29
C THR A 25 0.02 2.78 3.66
N PRO A 26 1.06 1.94 3.86
CA PRO A 26 1.75 1.84 5.14
C PRO A 26 2.81 2.94 5.34
N HIS A 27 3.29 3.07 6.59
CA HIS A 27 4.40 3.94 6.96
C HIS A 27 4.20 5.42 6.58
N ALA A 28 2.96 5.89 6.63
CA ALA A 28 2.60 7.21 6.11
C ALA A 28 3.25 8.38 6.86
N ASP A 29 3.63 8.18 8.12
CA ASP A 29 4.31 9.14 8.99
C ASP A 29 5.83 9.04 8.94
N VAL A 30 6.41 8.09 8.19
CA VAL A 30 7.87 7.92 8.09
C VAL A 30 8.44 8.90 7.06
N PRO A 31 9.21 9.93 7.46
CA PRO A 31 9.61 11.00 6.54
C PRO A 31 10.44 10.52 5.35
N LYS A 32 11.21 9.45 5.52
CA LYS A 32 12.02 8.84 4.45
C LYS A 32 11.15 8.32 3.28
N HIS A 33 9.88 8.03 3.53
CA HIS A 33 8.97 7.47 2.54
C HIS A 33 7.95 8.48 1.99
N ALA A 34 7.99 9.74 2.44
CA ALA A 34 6.96 10.75 2.14
C ALA A 34 6.66 10.91 0.64
N GLU A 35 7.68 10.99 -0.21
CA GLU A 35 7.50 11.14 -1.66
C GLU A 35 6.85 9.90 -2.29
N THR A 36 7.27 8.69 -1.88
CA THR A 36 6.70 7.43 -2.38
C THR A 36 5.25 7.27 -1.92
N THR A 37 4.98 7.53 -0.64
CA THR A 37 3.64 7.51 -0.04
C THR A 37 2.72 8.48 -0.79
N LYS A 38 3.16 9.72 -1.01
CA LYS A 38 2.43 10.72 -1.77
C LYS A 38 2.12 10.26 -3.19
N MET A 39 3.13 9.76 -3.92
CA MET A 39 2.95 9.26 -5.29
C MET A 39 1.88 8.17 -5.38
N TYR A 40 1.86 7.21 -4.44
CA TYR A 40 0.85 6.14 -4.46
C TYR A 40 -0.54 6.64 -4.07
N ILE A 41 -0.65 7.52 -3.07
CA ILE A 41 -1.92 8.15 -2.71
C ILE A 41 -2.52 8.89 -3.92
N GLU A 42 -1.70 9.66 -4.64
CA GLU A 42 -2.13 10.39 -5.83
C GLU A 42 -2.62 9.45 -6.94
N LYS A 43 -1.91 8.33 -7.18
CA LYS A 43 -2.31 7.33 -8.18
C LYS A 43 -3.63 6.64 -7.82
N ILE A 44 -3.79 6.23 -6.57
CA ILE A 44 -5.01 5.57 -6.07
C ILE A 44 -6.20 6.54 -6.17
N THR A 45 -6.00 7.79 -5.72
CA THR A 45 -7.04 8.83 -5.79
C THR A 45 -7.40 9.20 -7.22
N ALA A 46 -6.43 9.24 -8.14
CA ALA A 46 -6.70 9.46 -9.57
C ALA A 46 -7.53 8.33 -10.20
N GLY A 47 -7.46 7.11 -9.65
CA GLY A 47 -8.31 5.97 -10.00
C GLY A 47 -9.73 6.05 -9.44
N GLY A 48 -10.02 7.00 -8.54
CA GLY A 48 -11.31 7.16 -7.88
C GLY A 48 -11.41 6.46 -6.52
N ASP A 49 -10.35 5.78 -6.08
CA ASP A 49 -10.31 5.05 -4.82
C ASP A 49 -9.76 5.92 -3.67
N THR A 50 -10.10 5.58 -2.43
CA THR A 50 -9.56 6.23 -1.23
C THR A 50 -8.69 5.24 -0.45
N PRO A 51 -7.39 5.50 -0.28
CA PRO A 51 -6.52 4.56 0.42
C PRO A 51 -6.72 4.59 1.94
N VAL A 52 -6.66 3.43 2.56
CA VAL A 52 -6.47 3.28 4.01
C VAL A 52 -5.02 3.61 4.34
N THR A 53 -4.80 4.68 5.08
CA THR A 53 -3.45 5.15 5.43
C THR A 53 -3.08 4.65 6.82
N LEU A 54 -1.93 3.97 6.93
CA LEU A 54 -1.41 3.45 8.19
C LEU A 54 -0.08 4.11 8.53
N ASN A 55 0.02 4.59 9.76
CA ASN A 55 1.28 5.06 10.34
C ASN A 55 2.14 3.88 10.78
N GLN A 56 3.40 4.16 11.10
CA GLN A 56 4.30 3.21 11.74
C GLN A 56 3.64 2.63 12.99
N SER A 57 3.73 1.31 13.15
CA SER A 57 3.18 0.52 14.26
C SER A 57 1.65 0.39 14.28
N SER A 58 0.91 1.18 13.50
CA SER A 58 -0.55 1.02 13.41
C SER A 58 -0.95 -0.24 12.66
N VAL A 59 -2.08 -0.83 13.05
CA VAL A 59 -2.65 -2.03 12.43
C VAL A 59 -4.07 -1.76 11.94
N TYR A 60 -4.42 -2.36 10.81
CA TYR A 60 -5.77 -2.35 10.28
C TYR A 60 -6.46 -3.66 10.63
N VAL A 61 -7.49 -3.60 11.49
CA VAL A 61 -8.25 -4.76 11.95
C VAL A 61 -9.57 -4.80 11.21
N ILE A 62 -9.86 -5.97 10.63
CA ILE A 62 -11.13 -6.29 9.98
C ILE A 62 -11.71 -7.50 10.71
N ASP A 63 -12.86 -7.32 11.32
CA ASP A 63 -13.61 -8.36 12.03
C ASP A 63 -15.04 -8.39 11.49
N GLY A 64 -15.28 -9.29 10.53
CA GLY A 64 -16.51 -9.28 9.73
C GLY A 64 -16.66 -7.95 8.96
N GLU A 65 -17.76 -7.24 9.21
CA GLU A 65 -18.04 -5.93 8.62
C GLU A 65 -17.38 -4.76 9.39
N GLU A 66 -16.86 -5.02 10.61
CA GLU A 66 -16.22 -4.00 11.42
C GLU A 66 -14.78 -3.75 10.93
N LYS A 67 -14.46 -2.49 10.64
CA LYS A 67 -13.15 -2.05 10.17
C LYS A 67 -12.62 -0.95 11.09
N LYS A 68 -11.42 -1.11 11.65
CA LYS A 68 -10.80 -0.11 12.53
C LYS A 68 -9.27 -0.07 12.43
N ILE A 69 -8.70 1.12 12.65
CA ILE A 69 -7.26 1.31 12.77
C ILE A 69 -6.91 1.40 14.25
N LEU A 70 -5.94 0.60 14.69
CA LEU A 70 -5.39 0.64 16.05
C LEU A 70 -3.94 1.15 16.00
N PRO A 71 -3.46 1.83 17.05
CA PRO A 71 -2.09 2.31 17.13
C PRO A 71 -1.06 1.19 17.27
#